data_AF-A0A0F9FCP2-F1
#
_entry.id   AF-A0A0F9FCP2-F1
#
_cell.length_a   1.000
_cell.length_b   1.000
_cell.length_c   1.000
_cell.angle_alpha   90.00
_cell.angle_beta   90.00
_cell.angle_gamma   90.00
#
_symmetry.space_group_name_H-M   'P 1'
#
loop_
_entity.id
_entity.type
_entity.pdbx_description
1 polymer ?
#
loop_
_entity_poly.entity_id
_entity_poly.type
_entity_poly.pdbx_seq_one_letter_code
_entity_poly.pdbx_strand_id
1 'polypeptide(L)'
;MDPDSFDKVNFVIDAWTTGCDAPWYIYVETLKPALLKAFITLITFGWDDVLRGYFRPRGLYKRRTAKRKGKWAHRLPRFPEIGNTLGHHLPGASEVKGTKWSTLGKTLWRIDGAMEQIRFYWLVASIVEDLAFDWTSLLYESYWCIPDPPGRFSYSSPGFSSLPDNAWVKPGFGVEDYEEAPPAWTYDSGSSGSNGCTVTSAFVMKKHPAFPPPQTLTVRIIQKGTGFVFAETGPAEADAAGDVSVPVSGAVPPFTVFQVRVKMTGTPWALYGDGVVVGTENLT
;
A
#
# COMPACT_ATOMS: atom_id res chain seq x y z
N MET A 1 -23.16 8.67 -17.83
CA MET A 1 -22.15 8.54 -16.77
C MET A 1 -21.54 7.16 -16.93
N ASP A 2 -20.22 7.09 -16.93
CA ASP A 2 -19.47 5.86 -17.17
C ASP A 2 -19.42 5.05 -15.86
N PRO A 3 -19.83 3.77 -15.82
CA PRO A 3 -19.74 2.96 -14.60
C PRO A 3 -18.34 2.97 -13.97
N ASP A 4 -17.29 2.99 -14.79
CA ASP A 4 -15.89 3.04 -14.34
C ASP A 4 -15.56 4.28 -13.47
N SER A 5 -16.25 5.41 -13.70
CA SER A 5 -16.04 6.62 -12.90
C SER A 5 -16.58 6.50 -11.48
N PHE A 6 -17.66 5.74 -11.28
CA PHE A 6 -18.23 5.50 -9.96
C PHE A 6 -17.32 4.58 -9.12
N ASP A 7 -16.75 3.56 -9.74
CA ASP A 7 -15.85 2.63 -9.05
C ASP A 7 -14.56 3.33 -8.59
N LYS A 8 -14.01 4.22 -9.43
CA LYS A 8 -12.85 5.05 -9.04
C LYS A 8 -13.14 5.96 -7.85
N VAL A 9 -14.29 6.64 -7.85
CA VAL A 9 -14.65 7.56 -6.75
C VAL A 9 -14.89 6.80 -5.45
N ASN A 10 -15.56 5.64 -5.51
CA ASN A 10 -15.76 4.79 -4.33
C ASN A 10 -14.42 4.26 -3.80
N PHE A 11 -13.52 3.81 -4.69
CA PHE A 11 -12.17 3.40 -4.29
C PHE A 11 -11.42 4.51 -3.57
N VAL A 12 -11.50 5.75 -4.07
CA VAL A 12 -10.90 6.90 -3.39
C VAL A 12 -11.58 7.15 -2.03
N ILE A 13 -12.90 7.10 -1.93
CA ILE A 13 -13.57 7.31 -0.62
C ILE A 13 -13.15 6.23 0.39
N ASP A 14 -13.11 4.97 -0.03
CA ASP A 14 -12.66 3.86 0.82
C ASP A 14 -11.18 4.03 1.22
N ALA A 15 -10.34 4.49 0.28
CA ALA A 15 -8.95 4.80 0.49
C ALA A 15 -8.70 5.88 1.56
N TRP A 16 -9.57 6.88 1.64
CA TRP A 16 -9.45 7.97 2.60
C TRP A 16 -10.09 7.66 3.96
N THR A 17 -11.00 6.68 4.01
CA THR A 17 -11.66 6.25 5.25
C THR A 17 -10.86 5.18 5.99
N THR A 18 -10.12 4.33 5.28
CA THR A 18 -9.24 3.31 5.85
C THR A 18 -7.79 3.80 5.84
N GLY A 19 -7.40 4.54 6.88
CA GLY A 19 -6.05 5.09 6.96
C GLY A 19 -4.98 4.01 7.06
N CYS A 20 -3.98 4.06 6.18
CA CYS A 20 -2.75 3.26 6.35
C CYS A 20 -1.80 3.93 7.33
N ASP A 21 -1.06 3.14 8.10
CA ASP A 21 0.02 3.64 8.99
C ASP A 21 1.33 3.83 8.21
N ALA A 22 1.27 4.56 7.09
CA ALA A 22 2.42 4.84 6.25
C ALA A 22 3.15 6.11 6.73
N PRO A 23 4.48 6.15 6.72
CA PRO A 23 5.20 7.39 7.03
C PRO A 23 4.99 8.43 5.91
N TRP A 24 4.94 9.72 6.28
CA TRP A 24 4.56 10.84 5.39
C TRP A 24 5.34 10.90 4.06
N TYR A 25 6.59 10.44 4.02
CA TYR A 25 7.43 10.48 2.82
C TYR A 25 6.94 9.52 1.74
N ILE A 26 6.28 8.41 2.11
CA ILE A 26 5.70 7.45 1.16
C ILE A 26 4.59 8.11 0.35
N TYR A 27 3.73 8.91 1.00
CA TYR A 27 2.69 9.68 0.29
C TYR A 27 3.26 10.62 -0.76
N VAL A 28 4.41 11.26 -0.47
CA VAL A 28 5.08 12.16 -1.42
C VAL A 28 5.72 11.37 -2.55
N GLU A 29 6.30 10.22 -2.26
CA GLU A 29 6.95 9.35 -3.25
C GLU A 29 5.94 8.77 -4.24
N THR A 30 4.79 8.26 -3.77
CA THR A 30 3.71 7.73 -4.61
C THR A 30 2.98 8.83 -5.39
N LEU A 31 2.92 10.06 -4.87
CA LEU A 31 2.28 11.18 -5.56
C LEU A 31 3.07 11.64 -6.80
N LYS A 32 4.40 11.53 -6.80
CA LYS A 32 5.26 12.01 -7.91
C LYS A 32 4.87 11.47 -9.30
N PRO A 33 4.75 10.15 -9.52
CA PRO A 33 4.42 9.62 -10.85
C PRO A 33 3.01 10.02 -11.29
N ALA A 34 2.03 9.99 -10.38
CA ALA A 34 0.65 10.39 -10.68
C ALA A 34 0.57 11.89 -11.02
N LEU A 35 1.26 12.73 -10.26
CA LEU A 35 1.33 14.18 -10.49
C LEU A 35 2.05 14.52 -11.79
N LEU A 36 3.11 13.78 -12.16
CA LEU A 36 3.78 13.96 -13.45
C LEU A 36 2.84 13.65 -14.62
N LYS A 37 2.07 12.56 -14.54
CA LYS A 37 1.08 12.20 -15.56
C LYS A 37 -0.02 13.26 -15.67
N ALA A 38 -0.58 13.70 -14.55
CA ALA A 38 -1.57 14.79 -14.50
C ALA A 38 -1.02 16.10 -15.10
N PHE A 39 0.23 16.44 -14.80
CA PHE A 39 0.90 17.62 -15.34
C PHE A 39 1.11 17.55 -16.85
N ILE A 40 1.55 16.41 -17.38
CA ILE A 40 1.69 16.19 -18.82
C ILE A 40 0.33 16.34 -19.51
N THR A 41 -0.73 15.72 -18.98
CA THR A 41 -2.08 15.83 -19.52
C THR A 41 -2.58 17.28 -19.51
N LEU A 42 -2.32 18.02 -18.43
CA LEU A 42 -2.72 19.43 -18.36
C LEU A 42 -2.00 20.29 -19.42
N ILE A 43 -0.71 20.06 -19.64
CA ILE A 43 0.07 20.79 -20.65
C ILE A 43 -0.35 20.45 -22.06
N THR A 44 -0.61 19.16 -22.37
CA THR A 44 -1.00 18.75 -23.73
C THR A 44 -2.34 19.34 -24.13
N PHE A 45 -3.30 19.43 -23.21
CA PHE A 45 -4.57 20.12 -23.45
C PHE A 45 -4.44 21.65 -23.51
N GLY A 46 -3.51 22.24 -22.75
CA GLY A 46 -3.28 23.68 -22.76
C GLY A 46 -2.90 24.26 -24.14
N TRP A 47 -2.38 23.44 -25.06
CA TRP A 47 -2.07 23.87 -26.43
C TRP A 47 -3.31 24.19 -27.27
N ASP A 48 -4.43 23.47 -27.08
CA ASP A 48 -5.68 23.74 -27.80
C ASP A 48 -6.23 25.14 -27.44
N ASP A 49 -6.19 25.48 -26.15
CA ASP A 49 -6.61 26.80 -25.65
C ASP A 49 -5.68 27.93 -26.13
N VAL A 50 -4.37 27.68 -26.23
CA VAL A 50 -3.40 28.64 -26.79
C VAL A 50 -3.68 28.87 -28.29
N LEU A 51 -3.93 27.81 -29.06
CA LEU A 51 -4.27 27.90 -30.48
C LEU A 51 -5.62 28.60 -30.69
N ARG A 52 -6.64 28.31 -29.89
CA ARG A 52 -7.91 29.04 -29.95
C ARG A 52 -7.74 30.51 -29.59
N GLY A 53 -6.94 30.81 -28.56
CA GLY A 53 -6.54 32.17 -28.21
C GLY A 53 -5.87 32.91 -29.36
N TYR A 54 -5.07 32.23 -30.18
CA TYR A 54 -4.45 32.79 -31.38
C TYR A 54 -5.50 33.20 -32.44
N PHE A 55 -6.50 32.35 -32.72
CA PHE A 55 -7.55 32.62 -33.72
C PHE A 55 -8.68 33.54 -33.24
N ARG A 56 -8.78 33.79 -31.92
CA ARG A 56 -9.88 34.56 -31.33
C ARG A 56 -9.88 36.04 -31.75
N PRO A 57 -11.01 36.60 -32.25
CA PRO A 57 -11.05 37.97 -32.76
C PRO A 57 -10.94 39.04 -31.66
N ARG A 58 -10.34 40.18 -32.03
CA ARG A 58 -10.09 41.30 -31.11
C ARG A 58 -11.39 42.02 -30.74
N GLY A 59 -11.54 42.42 -29.47
CA GLY A 59 -12.65 43.29 -29.03
C GLY A 59 -13.96 42.58 -28.65
N LEU A 60 -13.92 41.27 -28.35
CA LEU A 60 -15.06 40.54 -27.77
C LEU A 60 -15.42 41.04 -26.36
N TYR A 61 -14.40 41.42 -25.59
CA TYR A 61 -14.55 42.10 -24.32
C TYR A 61 -15.15 43.48 -24.55
N LYS A 62 -16.31 43.73 -23.92
CA LYS A 62 -16.94 45.06 -23.92
C LYS A 62 -15.86 46.08 -23.54
N ARG A 63 -15.49 46.94 -24.50
CA ARG A 63 -14.74 48.17 -24.23
C ARG A 63 -15.44 48.83 -23.05
N ARG A 64 -14.67 49.24 -22.04
CA ARG A 64 -15.12 50.04 -20.89
C ARG A 64 -15.76 51.34 -21.42
N THR A 65 -17.01 51.27 -21.83
CA THR A 65 -17.82 52.42 -22.20
C THR A 65 -19.17 52.23 -21.54
N ALA A 66 -19.20 52.45 -20.22
CA ALA A 66 -20.30 53.09 -19.53
C ALA A 66 -19.95 53.23 -18.05
N LYS A 67 -19.90 54.50 -17.62
CA LYS A 67 -19.99 54.95 -16.22
C LYS A 67 -21.30 54.47 -15.59
N ARG A 68 -21.44 53.18 -15.25
CA ARG A 68 -22.53 52.73 -14.36
C ARG A 68 -21.99 51.75 -13.33
N LYS A 69 -21.73 52.32 -12.15
CA LYS A 69 -21.51 51.62 -10.88
C LYS A 69 -22.72 50.72 -10.58
N GLY A 70 -22.62 49.44 -10.92
CA GLY A 70 -23.46 48.39 -10.34
C GLY A 70 -22.59 47.55 -9.41
N LYS A 71 -22.76 47.73 -8.08
CA LYS A 71 -21.89 47.19 -7.01
C LYS A 71 -21.87 45.64 -6.89
N TRP A 72 -22.48 44.89 -7.79
CA TRP A 72 -22.79 43.47 -7.59
C TRP A 72 -22.07 42.48 -8.52
N ALA A 73 -21.33 42.94 -9.54
CA ALA A 73 -20.73 42.04 -10.53
C ALA A 73 -19.33 41.48 -10.18
N HIS A 74 -18.88 41.60 -8.92
CA HIS A 74 -17.49 41.32 -8.53
C HIS A 74 -17.21 39.95 -7.89
N ARG A 75 -18.20 39.05 -7.76
CA ARG A 75 -18.01 37.84 -6.94
C ARG A 75 -17.56 36.57 -7.66
N LEU A 76 -17.46 36.56 -8.98
CA LEU A 76 -16.85 35.42 -9.67
C LEU A 76 -15.41 35.78 -10.05
N PRO A 77 -14.39 35.05 -9.55
CA PRO A 77 -13.03 35.25 -10.00
C PRO A 77 -12.99 34.99 -11.51
N ARG A 78 -12.80 36.05 -12.29
CA ARG A 78 -12.40 35.92 -13.69
C ARG A 78 -10.96 35.45 -13.67
N PHE A 79 -10.77 34.14 -13.73
CA PHE A 79 -9.45 33.62 -14.08
C PHE A 79 -9.01 34.31 -15.37
N PRO A 80 -7.79 34.88 -15.42
CA PRO A 80 -7.24 35.38 -16.66
C PRO A 80 -7.20 34.18 -17.62
N GLU A 81 -7.79 34.34 -18.81
CA GLU A 81 -7.69 33.36 -19.89
C GLU A 81 -6.21 33.32 -20.33
N ILE A 82 -5.38 32.54 -19.62
CA ILE A 82 -3.92 32.48 -19.82
C ILE A 82 -3.62 32.15 -21.28
N GLY A 83 -4.39 31.23 -21.88
CA GLY A 83 -4.29 30.88 -23.30
C GLY A 83 -4.54 32.07 -24.24
N ASN A 84 -5.45 32.97 -23.89
CA ASN A 84 -5.73 34.15 -24.70
C ASN A 84 -4.59 35.17 -24.59
N THR A 85 -4.07 35.43 -23.39
CA THR A 85 -2.91 36.30 -23.20
C THR A 85 -1.67 35.77 -23.91
N LEU A 86 -1.42 34.46 -23.82
CA LEU A 86 -0.27 33.82 -24.44
C LEU A 86 -0.41 33.79 -25.98
N GLY A 87 -1.59 33.43 -26.47
CA GLY A 87 -1.89 33.37 -27.92
C GLY A 87 -1.85 34.74 -28.60
N HIS A 88 -2.03 35.84 -27.85
CA HIS A 88 -1.86 37.20 -28.37
C HIS A 88 -0.41 37.58 -28.66
N HIS A 89 0.56 36.92 -28.01
CA HIS A 89 1.98 37.18 -28.19
C HIS A 89 2.64 36.31 -29.28
N LEU A 90 1.90 35.34 -29.84
CA LEU A 90 2.41 34.52 -30.93
C LEU A 90 2.55 35.35 -32.23
N PRO A 91 3.63 35.17 -32.99
CA PRO A 91 3.83 35.85 -34.27
C PRO A 91 2.69 35.51 -35.24
N GLY A 92 2.17 36.52 -35.96
CA GLY A 92 1.01 36.37 -36.86
C GLY A 92 -0.35 36.60 -36.22
N ALA A 93 -0.45 36.66 -34.88
CA ALA A 93 -1.72 36.84 -34.19
C ALA A 93 -2.39 38.19 -34.50
N SER A 94 -1.62 39.23 -34.83
CA SER A 94 -2.14 40.55 -35.19
C SER A 94 -2.84 40.57 -36.55
N GLU A 95 -2.40 39.74 -37.49
CA GLU A 95 -2.93 39.69 -38.87
C GLU A 95 -4.28 38.99 -38.89
N VAL A 96 -4.36 37.81 -38.25
CA VAL A 96 -5.61 37.02 -38.13
C VAL A 96 -6.70 37.83 -37.40
N LYS A 97 -6.31 38.59 -36.38
CA LYS A 97 -7.24 39.38 -35.53
C LYS A 97 -7.72 40.69 -36.17
N GLY A 98 -7.18 41.09 -37.32
CA GLY A 98 -7.55 42.33 -38.03
C GLY A 98 -8.87 42.26 -38.80
N THR A 99 -9.43 41.06 -38.98
CA THR A 99 -10.69 40.85 -39.71
C THR A 99 -11.89 41.45 -38.99
N LYS A 100 -12.80 42.10 -39.72
CA LYS A 100 -14.07 42.61 -39.17
C LYS A 100 -15.07 41.47 -39.03
N TRP A 101 -15.39 41.08 -37.80
CA TRP A 101 -16.40 40.05 -37.53
C TRP A 101 -17.81 40.65 -37.41
N SER A 102 -18.80 39.92 -37.95
CA SER A 102 -20.22 40.24 -37.80
C SER A 102 -20.64 40.18 -36.31
N THR A 103 -21.72 40.88 -35.96
CA THR A 103 -22.27 40.86 -34.60
C THR A 103 -22.63 39.45 -34.15
N LEU A 104 -23.18 38.62 -35.06
CA LEU A 104 -23.47 37.21 -34.80
C LEU A 104 -22.20 36.41 -34.52
N GLY A 105 -21.14 36.61 -35.30
CA GLY A 105 -19.85 35.96 -35.04
C GLY A 105 -19.29 36.31 -33.66
N LYS A 106 -19.41 37.57 -33.24
CA LYS A 106 -19.00 37.99 -31.88
C LYS A 106 -19.83 37.36 -30.77
N THR A 107 -21.11 37.12 -30.99
CA THR A 107 -21.97 36.40 -30.02
C THR A 107 -21.59 34.93 -29.95
N LEU A 108 -21.32 34.28 -31.10
CA LEU A 108 -20.85 32.90 -31.16
C LEU A 108 -19.57 32.70 -30.33
N TRP A 109 -18.57 33.56 -30.51
CA TRP A 109 -17.31 33.54 -29.75
C TRP A 109 -17.45 33.78 -28.23
N ARG A 110 -18.56 34.40 -27.79
CA ARG A 110 -18.85 34.55 -26.36
C ARG A 110 -19.44 33.27 -25.77
N ILE A 111 -20.34 32.62 -26.50
CA ILE A 111 -20.91 31.33 -26.12
C ILE A 111 -19.79 30.28 -26.10
N ASP A 112 -18.96 30.28 -27.13
CA ASP A 112 -17.78 29.42 -27.24
C ASP A 112 -16.85 29.58 -26.03
N GLY A 113 -16.52 30.81 -25.63
CA GLY A 113 -15.71 31.05 -24.43
C GLY A 113 -16.35 30.59 -23.12
N ALA A 114 -17.68 30.58 -23.01
CA ALA A 114 -18.36 30.01 -21.84
C ALA A 114 -18.32 28.48 -21.86
N MET A 115 -18.51 27.85 -23.02
CA MET A 115 -18.37 26.41 -23.19
C MET A 115 -16.93 25.94 -22.94
N GLU A 116 -15.94 26.73 -23.35
CA GLU A 116 -14.51 26.49 -23.11
C GLU A 116 -14.21 26.45 -21.61
N GLN A 117 -14.73 27.40 -20.83
CA GLN A 117 -14.59 27.37 -19.36
C GLN A 117 -15.21 26.13 -18.75
N ILE A 118 -16.42 25.74 -19.20
CA ILE A 118 -17.08 24.52 -18.72
C ILE A 118 -16.24 23.29 -19.06
N ARG A 119 -15.73 23.19 -20.29
CA ARG A 119 -14.85 22.09 -20.72
C ARG A 119 -13.54 22.07 -19.93
N PHE A 120 -12.96 23.22 -19.65
CA PHE A 120 -11.75 23.32 -18.83
C PHE A 120 -12.00 22.82 -17.40
N TYR A 121 -13.07 23.25 -16.73
CA TYR A 121 -13.40 22.75 -15.40
C TYR A 121 -13.74 21.25 -15.41
N TRP A 122 -14.42 20.78 -16.45
CA TRP A 122 -14.68 19.35 -16.64
C TRP A 122 -13.39 18.54 -16.79
N LEU A 123 -12.46 19.05 -17.59
CA LEU A 123 -11.14 18.45 -17.79
C LEU A 123 -10.30 18.47 -16.50
N VAL A 124 -10.32 19.56 -15.75
CA VAL A 124 -9.64 19.63 -14.44
C VAL A 124 -10.24 18.60 -13.50
N ALA A 125 -11.58 18.47 -13.46
CA ALA A 125 -12.24 17.46 -12.64
C ALA A 125 -11.79 16.04 -13.04
N SER A 126 -11.77 15.69 -14.33
CA SER A 126 -11.32 14.37 -14.77
C SER A 126 -9.84 14.11 -14.49
N ILE A 127 -8.97 15.12 -14.64
CA ILE A 127 -7.55 14.98 -14.30
C ILE A 127 -7.36 14.78 -12.79
N VAL A 128 -8.13 15.48 -11.97
CA VAL A 128 -8.07 15.33 -10.50
C VAL A 128 -8.57 13.94 -10.08
N GLU A 129 -9.63 13.42 -10.70
CA GLU A 129 -10.13 12.06 -10.48
C GLU A 129 -9.06 11.02 -10.83
N ASP A 130 -8.45 11.11 -12.01
CA ASP A 130 -7.38 10.20 -12.42
C ASP A 130 -6.11 10.33 -11.55
N LEU A 131 -5.74 11.55 -11.16
CA LEU A 131 -4.63 11.80 -10.24
C LEU A 131 -4.89 11.14 -8.88
N ALA A 132 -6.09 11.32 -8.33
CA ALA A 132 -6.45 10.74 -7.04
C ALA A 132 -6.47 9.21 -7.10
N PHE A 133 -7.02 8.64 -8.17
CA PHE A 133 -7.03 7.19 -8.39
C PHE A 133 -5.62 6.61 -8.55
N ASP A 134 -4.80 7.16 -9.45
CA ASP A 134 -3.43 6.67 -9.70
C ASP A 134 -2.53 6.84 -8.46
N TRP A 135 -2.74 7.90 -7.67
CA TRP A 135 -1.99 8.10 -6.43
C TRP A 135 -2.41 7.12 -5.34
N THR A 136 -3.72 6.93 -5.14
CA THR A 136 -4.24 6.00 -4.12
C THR A 136 -3.90 4.56 -4.47
N SER A 137 -3.98 4.14 -5.74
CA SER A 137 -3.60 2.77 -6.14
C SER A 137 -2.14 2.46 -5.81
N LEU A 138 -1.21 3.36 -6.15
CA LEU A 138 0.21 3.22 -5.80
C LEU A 138 0.45 3.23 -4.28
N LEU A 139 -0.37 3.97 -3.53
CA LEU A 139 -0.31 3.96 -2.07
C LEU A 139 -0.73 2.59 -1.52
N TYR A 140 -1.83 2.01 -2.02
CA TYR A 140 -2.32 0.69 -1.60
C TYR A 140 -1.46 -0.49 -2.03
N GLU A 141 -0.69 -0.36 -3.12
CA GLU A 141 0.33 -1.33 -3.50
C GLU A 141 1.57 -1.30 -2.59
N SER A 142 1.75 -0.24 -1.78
CA SER A 142 2.88 -0.15 -0.86
C SER A 142 2.71 -1.10 0.33
N TYR A 143 3.82 -1.67 0.81
CA TYR A 143 3.86 -2.58 1.97
C TYR A 143 3.10 -2.06 3.21
N TRP A 144 3.01 -0.74 3.37
CA TRP A 144 2.35 -0.07 4.49
C TRP A 144 0.81 -0.08 4.43
N CYS A 145 0.26 -0.27 3.24
CA CYS A 145 -1.19 -0.24 3.00
C CYS A 145 -1.74 -1.59 2.56
N ILE A 146 -0.89 -2.61 2.39
CA ILE A 146 -1.36 -3.97 2.23
C ILE A 146 -2.06 -4.32 3.54
N PRO A 147 -3.37 -4.62 3.53
CA PRO A 147 -4.05 -5.04 4.74
C PRO A 147 -3.27 -6.22 5.31
N ASP A 148 -2.88 -6.12 6.58
CA ASP A 148 -2.23 -7.24 7.25
C ASP A 148 -3.10 -8.48 7.02
N PRO A 149 -2.51 -9.60 6.58
CA PRO A 149 -3.27 -10.81 6.37
C PRO A 149 -4.04 -11.09 7.66
N PRO A 150 -5.35 -11.38 7.58
CA PRO A 150 -6.16 -11.58 8.76
C PRO A 150 -5.47 -12.62 9.61
N GLY A 151 -5.32 -12.34 10.91
CA GLY A 151 -4.79 -13.34 11.80
C GLY A 151 -3.28 -13.51 11.74
N ARG A 152 -2.55 -12.94 12.70
CA ARG A 152 -1.10 -13.15 12.83
C ARG A 152 -0.71 -13.24 14.29
N PHE A 153 0.30 -14.01 14.60
CA PHE A 153 0.91 -13.94 15.92
C PHE A 153 2.42 -14.08 15.82
N SER A 154 3.13 -13.50 16.77
CA SER A 154 4.54 -13.76 17.03
C SER A 154 4.74 -13.89 18.53
N TYR A 155 5.37 -14.99 18.92
CA TYR A 155 5.76 -15.24 20.29
C TYR A 155 7.25 -15.62 20.32
N SER A 156 7.96 -15.04 21.26
CA SER A 156 9.36 -15.28 21.53
C SER A 156 9.56 -15.89 22.92
N SER A 157 10.74 -16.42 23.16
CA SER A 157 11.18 -16.80 24.50
C SER A 157 12.58 -16.27 24.72
N PRO A 158 12.82 -15.41 25.72
CA PRO A 158 14.16 -15.08 26.15
C PRO A 158 14.68 -16.13 27.12
N GLY A 159 15.94 -16.52 26.97
CA GLY A 159 16.64 -17.39 27.94
C GLY A 159 16.74 -18.84 27.49
N PHE A 160 17.27 -19.71 28.37
CA PHE A 160 17.59 -21.09 28.03
C PHE A 160 16.96 -22.10 28.99
N SER A 161 16.28 -23.08 28.42
CA SER A 161 15.78 -24.28 29.08
C SER A 161 16.58 -25.51 28.66
N SER A 162 16.59 -26.53 29.51
CA SER A 162 17.33 -27.77 29.25
C SER A 162 16.57 -28.66 28.26
N LEU A 163 17.25 -29.11 27.20
CA LEU A 163 16.78 -30.11 26.24
C LEU A 163 17.49 -31.45 26.55
N PRO A 164 16.79 -32.51 26.97
CA PRO A 164 17.37 -33.84 27.16
C PRO A 164 17.65 -34.55 25.84
N ASP A 165 18.65 -35.44 25.84
CA ASP A 165 19.03 -36.26 24.69
C ASP A 165 17.88 -37.13 24.18
N ASN A 166 17.75 -37.22 22.86
CA ASN A 166 16.87 -38.15 22.16
C ASN A 166 15.37 -38.07 22.57
N ALA A 167 14.94 -36.99 23.22
CA ALA A 167 13.56 -36.79 23.65
C ALA A 167 12.91 -35.62 22.92
N TRP A 168 11.63 -35.77 22.59
CA TRP A 168 10.82 -34.69 22.02
C TRP A 168 10.31 -33.79 23.14
N VAL A 169 10.76 -32.55 23.15
CA VAL A 169 10.31 -31.52 24.11
C VAL A 169 9.44 -30.49 23.41
N LYS A 170 8.52 -29.92 24.20
CA LYS A 170 7.66 -28.81 23.79
C LYS A 170 8.31 -27.51 24.29
N PRO A 171 8.89 -26.70 23.41
CA PRO A 171 9.41 -25.40 23.79
C PRO A 171 8.25 -24.49 24.19
N GLY A 172 8.46 -23.70 25.24
CA GLY A 172 7.53 -22.67 25.67
C GLY A 172 7.94 -21.31 25.12
N PHE A 173 7.04 -20.66 24.39
CA PHE A 173 7.16 -19.27 23.94
C PHE A 173 6.11 -18.44 24.68
N GLY A 174 6.55 -17.76 25.74
CA GLY A 174 5.67 -17.04 26.64
C GLY A 174 5.73 -15.52 26.54
N VAL A 175 6.61 -14.97 25.70
CA VAL A 175 6.67 -13.53 25.45
C VAL A 175 5.91 -13.26 24.16
N GLU A 176 4.76 -12.61 24.28
CA GLU A 176 3.96 -12.14 23.15
C GLU A 176 4.65 -10.92 22.54
N ASP A 177 5.05 -11.01 21.26
CA ASP A 177 5.53 -9.84 20.52
C ASP A 177 4.34 -9.08 19.91
N TYR A 178 3.40 -9.82 19.31
CA TYR A 178 2.09 -9.33 18.85
C TYR A 178 1.12 -10.51 18.62
N GLU A 179 -0.18 -10.28 18.78
CA GLU A 179 -1.23 -11.24 18.44
C GLU A 179 -2.49 -10.56 17.88
N GLU A 180 -2.87 -10.97 16.68
CA GLU A 180 -4.12 -10.67 15.99
C GLU A 180 -4.83 -12.01 15.81
N ALA A 181 -5.71 -12.38 16.74
CA ALA A 181 -6.37 -13.68 16.71
C ALA A 181 -7.52 -13.73 15.70
N PRO A 182 -7.79 -14.89 15.06
CA PRO A 182 -7.00 -16.13 14.98
C PRO A 182 -6.06 -16.17 13.74
N PRO A 183 -4.96 -16.95 13.73
CA PRO A 183 -4.57 -17.99 14.68
C PRO A 183 -4.11 -17.44 16.03
N ALA A 184 -4.25 -18.27 17.08
CA ALA A 184 -3.90 -17.89 18.45
C ALA A 184 -2.81 -18.78 19.01
N TRP A 185 -1.99 -18.23 19.91
CA TRP A 185 -0.93 -18.96 20.61
C TRP A 185 -1.06 -18.77 22.12
N THR A 186 -0.63 -19.76 22.91
CA THR A 186 -0.78 -19.70 24.39
C THR A 186 0.56 -19.74 25.10
N TYR A 187 1.33 -20.80 24.87
CA TYR A 187 2.67 -20.97 25.42
C TYR A 187 3.43 -22.05 24.66
N ASP A 188 2.87 -23.26 24.57
CA ASP A 188 3.46 -24.42 23.89
C ASP A 188 2.57 -24.98 22.76
N SER A 189 1.46 -24.31 22.50
CA SER A 189 0.47 -24.71 21.52
C SER A 189 -0.29 -23.52 20.95
N GLY A 190 -0.73 -23.69 19.71
CA GLY A 190 -1.58 -22.74 19.02
C GLY A 190 -2.80 -23.40 18.38
N SER A 191 -3.74 -22.57 17.93
CA SER A 191 -4.94 -22.96 17.21
C SER A 191 -5.00 -22.23 15.87
N SER A 192 -5.29 -22.97 14.80
CA SER A 192 -5.21 -22.48 13.42
C SER A 192 -6.43 -21.66 12.94
N GLY A 193 -7.45 -21.46 13.76
CA GLY A 193 -8.67 -20.77 13.36
C GLY A 193 -9.50 -21.53 12.31
N SER A 194 -10.45 -20.86 11.67
CA SER A 194 -11.35 -21.47 10.67
C SER A 194 -10.73 -21.59 9.28
N ASN A 195 -9.74 -20.78 8.94
CA ASN A 195 -9.13 -20.78 7.61
C ASN A 195 -7.84 -21.62 7.56
N GLY A 196 -7.38 -22.13 8.71
CA GLY A 196 -6.07 -22.74 8.85
C GLY A 196 -4.98 -21.66 8.88
N CYS A 197 -3.74 -22.07 9.09
CA CYS A 197 -2.64 -21.11 9.18
C CYS A 197 -1.33 -21.71 8.69
N THR A 198 -0.42 -20.85 8.25
CA THR A 198 0.98 -21.22 8.06
C THR A 198 1.74 -20.86 9.32
N VAL A 199 2.44 -21.84 9.89
CA VAL A 199 3.23 -21.66 11.12
C VAL A 199 4.69 -21.82 10.79
N THR A 200 5.50 -20.89 11.24
CA THR A 200 6.96 -20.96 11.13
C THR A 200 7.56 -20.85 12.53
N SER A 201 8.53 -21.68 12.83
CA SER A 201 9.25 -21.60 14.09
C SER A 201 10.74 -21.77 13.87
N ALA A 202 11.53 -21.01 14.60
CA ALA A 202 12.98 -21.09 14.57
C ALA A 202 13.51 -21.21 16.00
N PHE A 203 14.51 -22.08 16.16
CA PHE A 203 15.16 -22.34 17.43
C PHE A 203 16.65 -22.16 17.28
N VAL A 204 17.28 -21.56 18.29
CA VAL A 204 18.72 -21.63 18.50
C VAL A 204 18.98 -22.55 19.68
N MET A 205 19.71 -23.63 19.42
CA MET A 205 20.28 -24.47 20.46
C MET A 205 21.71 -23.99 20.74
N LYS A 206 22.06 -23.95 22.02
CA LYS A 206 23.41 -23.67 22.51
C LYS A 206 23.94 -24.84 23.31
N LYS A 207 25.26 -24.99 23.30
CA LYS A 207 25.96 -25.96 24.13
C LYS A 207 25.74 -25.70 25.63
N HIS A 208 25.43 -26.75 26.38
CA HIS A 208 25.42 -26.69 27.84
C HIS A 208 26.86 -26.70 28.38
N PRO A 209 27.26 -25.83 29.34
CA PRO A 209 28.66 -25.73 29.80
C PRO A 209 29.26 -27.04 30.33
N ALA A 210 28.44 -27.88 30.95
CA ALA A 210 28.87 -29.14 31.57
C ALA A 210 28.93 -30.35 30.61
N PHE A 211 28.46 -30.23 29.37
CA PHE A 211 28.31 -31.36 28.46
C PHE A 211 28.99 -31.11 27.11
N PRO A 212 29.33 -32.16 26.34
CA PRO A 212 29.82 -31.99 24.98
C PRO A 212 28.78 -31.29 24.09
N PRO A 213 29.21 -30.66 22.97
CA PRO A 213 28.28 -30.05 22.04
C PRO A 213 27.28 -31.09 21.49
N PRO A 214 26.02 -30.70 21.25
CA PRO A 214 25.04 -31.57 20.59
C PRO A 214 25.49 -31.89 19.16
N GLN A 215 25.04 -33.02 18.62
CA GLN A 215 25.36 -33.44 17.25
C GLN A 215 24.30 -32.98 16.27
N THR A 216 23.02 -33.24 16.56
CA THR A 216 21.94 -32.91 15.63
C THR A 216 20.74 -32.26 16.32
N LEU A 217 20.01 -31.43 15.56
CA LEU A 217 18.74 -30.83 15.95
C LEU A 217 17.66 -31.14 14.90
N THR A 218 16.49 -31.57 15.38
CA THR A 218 15.29 -31.76 14.56
C THR A 218 14.13 -30.96 15.16
N VAL A 219 13.41 -30.23 14.32
CA VAL A 219 12.26 -29.43 14.71
C VAL A 219 11.06 -29.86 13.87
N ARG A 220 9.88 -29.98 14.49
CA ARG A 220 8.65 -30.34 13.79
C ARG A 220 7.43 -29.62 14.32
N ILE A 221 6.46 -29.45 13.44
CA ILE A 221 5.12 -28.93 13.74
C ILE A 221 4.17 -30.12 13.70
N ILE A 222 3.43 -30.35 14.78
CA ILE A 222 2.53 -31.49 14.91
C ILE A 222 1.13 -31.09 15.36
N GLN A 223 0.15 -31.94 15.08
CA GLN A 223 -1.17 -31.85 15.68
C GLN A 223 -1.15 -32.28 17.16
N LYS A 224 -1.72 -31.44 18.03
CA LYS A 224 -1.92 -31.77 19.45
C LYS A 224 -2.96 -32.89 19.55
N GLY A 225 -2.61 -33.99 20.21
CA GLY A 225 -3.48 -35.14 20.41
C GLY A 225 -3.14 -36.34 19.53
N THR A 226 -3.13 -36.18 18.20
CA THR A 226 -2.83 -37.28 17.26
C THR A 226 -1.34 -37.49 17.03
N GLY A 227 -0.53 -36.43 17.15
CA GLY A 227 0.89 -36.47 16.82
C GLY A 227 1.20 -36.48 15.31
N PHE A 228 0.20 -36.24 14.47
CA PHE A 228 0.40 -36.09 13.02
C PHE A 228 1.38 -34.94 12.74
N VAL A 229 2.36 -35.17 11.86
CA VAL A 229 3.42 -34.20 11.54
C VAL A 229 3.00 -33.39 10.32
N PHE A 230 2.87 -32.07 10.47
CA PHE A 230 2.57 -31.15 9.37
C PHE A 230 3.84 -30.74 8.62
N ALA A 231 4.92 -30.50 9.35
CA ALA A 231 6.23 -30.17 8.79
C ALA A 231 7.33 -30.61 9.74
N GLU A 232 8.48 -30.97 9.19
CA GLU A 232 9.68 -31.36 9.92
C GLU A 232 10.91 -30.85 9.19
N THR A 233 11.90 -30.37 9.94
CA THR A 233 13.20 -29.95 9.40
C THR A 233 14.30 -30.49 10.29
N GLY A 234 15.35 -31.00 9.64
CA GLY A 234 16.48 -31.67 10.28
C GLY A 234 16.55 -33.18 9.94
N PRO A 235 17.50 -33.91 10.53
CA PRO A 235 18.50 -33.45 11.48
C PRO A 235 19.47 -32.45 10.84
N ALA A 236 19.69 -31.30 11.50
CA ALA A 236 20.76 -30.36 11.13
C ALA A 236 21.93 -30.55 12.09
N GLU A 237 23.15 -30.52 11.55
CA GLU A 237 24.38 -30.68 12.33
C GLU A 237 24.71 -29.39 13.08
N ALA A 238 25.26 -29.53 14.30
CA ALA A 238 25.78 -28.40 15.04
C ALA A 238 27.12 -27.91 14.50
N ASP A 239 27.36 -26.61 14.60
CA ASP A 239 28.62 -26.01 14.21
C ASP A 239 29.77 -26.40 15.19
N ALA A 240 30.97 -25.91 14.91
CA ALA A 240 32.13 -26.17 15.76
C ALA A 240 31.98 -25.62 17.20
N ALA A 241 31.10 -24.64 17.43
CA ALA A 241 30.78 -24.11 18.75
C ALA A 241 29.70 -24.93 19.48
N GLY A 242 29.01 -25.82 18.77
CA GLY A 242 27.87 -26.58 19.28
C GLY A 242 26.55 -25.82 19.18
N ASP A 243 26.52 -24.75 18.39
CA ASP A 243 25.33 -23.97 18.11
C ASP A 243 24.66 -24.48 16.83
N VAL A 244 23.33 -24.48 16.80
CA VAL A 244 22.56 -24.87 15.61
C VAL A 244 21.22 -24.16 15.59
N SER A 245 20.86 -23.65 14.41
CA SER A 245 19.58 -23.03 14.16
C SER A 245 18.83 -23.74 13.05
N VAL A 246 17.61 -24.20 13.34
CA VAL A 246 16.77 -24.90 12.36
C VAL A 246 15.41 -24.22 12.29
N PRO A 247 15.08 -23.53 11.18
CA PRO A 247 13.72 -23.10 10.94
C PRO A 247 12.87 -24.28 10.46
N VAL A 248 11.60 -24.33 10.86
CA VAL A 248 10.57 -25.21 10.29
C VAL A 248 9.39 -24.34 9.89
N SER A 249 8.79 -24.63 8.73
CA SER A 249 7.58 -23.96 8.28
C SER A 249 6.60 -24.99 7.73
N GLY A 250 5.31 -24.85 8.05
CA GLY A 250 4.29 -25.80 7.64
C GLY A 250 2.88 -25.24 7.68
N ALA A 251 2.05 -25.71 6.75
CA ALA A 251 0.62 -25.40 6.73
C ALA A 251 -0.12 -26.29 7.74
N VAL A 252 -0.92 -25.66 8.60
CA VAL A 252 -1.78 -26.29 9.58
C VAL A 252 -3.24 -26.17 9.09
N PRO A 253 -3.97 -27.29 8.97
CA PRO A 253 -5.37 -27.26 8.51
C PRO A 253 -6.28 -26.43 9.42
N PRO A 254 -7.46 -26.01 8.94
CA PRO A 254 -8.52 -25.43 9.76
C PRO A 254 -8.83 -26.21 11.04
N PHE A 255 -9.30 -25.50 12.07
CA PHE A 255 -9.79 -26.03 13.35
C PHE A 255 -8.82 -27.00 14.04
N THR A 256 -7.54 -26.77 13.87
CA THR A 256 -6.49 -27.68 14.33
C THR A 256 -5.69 -27.03 15.44
N VAL A 257 -5.56 -27.74 16.56
CA VAL A 257 -4.62 -27.37 17.61
C VAL A 257 -3.27 -28.01 17.29
N PHE A 258 -2.22 -27.19 17.24
CA PHE A 258 -0.88 -27.61 16.87
C PHE A 258 0.13 -27.32 17.98
N GLN A 259 1.27 -28.01 17.94
CA GLN A 259 2.43 -27.78 18.80
C GLN A 259 3.70 -27.84 17.98
N VAL A 260 4.68 -27.03 18.35
CA VAL A 260 6.05 -27.18 17.86
C VAL A 260 6.79 -28.13 18.82
N ARG A 261 7.63 -29.02 18.29
CA ARG A 261 8.49 -29.88 19.10
C ARG A 261 9.90 -29.88 18.57
N VAL A 262 10.83 -30.00 19.50
CA VAL A 262 12.26 -30.02 19.23
C VAL A 262 12.85 -31.29 19.83
N LYS A 263 13.81 -31.89 19.12
CA LYS A 263 14.59 -33.03 19.57
C LYS A 263 16.05 -32.81 19.18
N MET A 264 16.96 -33.13 20.08
CA MET A 264 18.40 -33.14 19.79
C MET A 264 19.01 -34.50 20.07
N THR A 265 20.17 -34.76 19.48
CA THR A 265 20.97 -35.97 19.74
C THR A 265 22.43 -35.64 20.02
N GLY A 266 23.11 -36.53 20.74
CA GLY A 266 24.58 -36.56 20.81
C GLY A 266 25.19 -35.99 22.09
N THR A 267 24.37 -35.48 23.01
CA THR A 267 24.81 -35.03 24.32
C THR A 267 23.68 -35.22 25.34
N PRO A 268 23.95 -35.54 26.62
CA PRO A 268 22.89 -35.77 27.61
C PRO A 268 21.92 -34.59 27.78
N TRP A 269 22.45 -33.36 27.73
CA TRP A 269 21.68 -32.13 27.84
C TRP A 269 22.28 -31.01 26.99
N ALA A 270 21.40 -30.24 26.35
CA ALA A 270 21.72 -29.00 25.66
C ALA A 270 20.80 -27.88 26.17
N LEU A 271 21.10 -26.64 25.78
CA LEU A 271 20.28 -25.48 26.11
C LEU A 271 19.52 -25.03 24.86
N TYR A 272 18.20 -24.87 24.95
CA TYR A 272 17.39 -24.24 23.91
C TYR A 272 16.70 -23.03 24.51
N GLY A 273 16.50 -21.96 23.75
CA GLY A 273 15.47 -21.02 24.17
C GLY A 273 15.46 -19.66 23.51
N ASP A 274 16.55 -19.19 22.91
CA ASP A 274 16.43 -18.09 21.93
C ASP A 274 15.69 -18.65 20.70
N GLY A 275 14.42 -18.29 20.55
CA GLY A 275 13.60 -18.78 19.47
C GLY A 275 12.34 -17.94 19.29
N VAL A 276 11.70 -18.14 18.14
CA VAL A 276 10.47 -17.46 17.77
C VAL A 276 9.51 -18.45 17.13
N VAL A 277 8.22 -18.26 17.37
CA VAL A 277 7.14 -18.89 16.64
C VAL A 277 6.25 -17.80 16.07
N VAL A 278 6.02 -17.87 14.77
CA VAL A 278 5.13 -16.97 14.05
C VAL A 278 4.06 -17.77 13.34
N GLY A 279 2.84 -17.22 13.31
CA GLY A 279 1.72 -17.79 12.58
C GLY A 279 1.03 -16.73 11.74
N THR A 280 0.48 -17.13 10.60
CA THR A 280 -0.36 -16.27 9.76
C THR A 280 -1.52 -17.09 9.23
N GLU A 281 -2.74 -16.59 9.33
CA GLU A 281 -3.92 -17.26 8.77
C GLU A 281 -3.78 -17.39 7.24
N ASN A 282 -4.32 -18.46 6.68
CA ASN A 282 -4.32 -18.61 5.24
C ASN A 282 -5.39 -17.68 4.63
N LEU A 283 -5.01 -16.95 3.58
CA LEU A 283 -5.96 -16.20 2.75
C LEU A 283 -6.88 -17.21 2.03
N THR A 284 -8.18 -17.16 2.33
CA THR A 284 -9.22 -17.95 1.64
C THR A 284 -9.54 -17.39 0.26
#